data_AF-A0A383DHQ4-F1
#
_entry.id   AF-A0A383DHQ4-F1
#
_cell.length_a   1.000
_cell.length_b   1.000
_cell.length_c   1.000
_cell.angle_alpha   90.00
_cell.angle_beta   90.00
_cell.angle_gamma   90.00
#
_symmetry.space_group_name_H-M   'P 1'
#
loop_
_entity.id
_entity.type
_entity.pdbx_description
1 polymer ?
#
loop_
_entity_poly.entity_id
_entity_poly.type
_entity_poly.pdbx_seq_one_letter_code
_entity_poly.pdbx_strand_id
1 'polypeptide(L)'
;METELIGLFALLIGLELILGVDNVLVIAILVARLPEESRSMARLIGLGFALVARIAMIIGGLKLIELKDSVWSNGPDWFTFSIRDLALMAGGLFLI
;
A
#
# COMPACT_ATOMS: atom_id res chain seq x y z
N MET A 1 -26.11 9.60 15.33
CA MET A 1 -24.81 10.25 15.61
C MET A 1 -23.82 9.33 16.31
N GLU A 2 -24.03 8.88 17.56
CA GLU A 2 -23.05 7.97 18.23
C GLU A 2 -22.93 6.58 17.58
N THR A 3 -24.05 6.00 17.13
CA THR A 3 -24.07 4.71 16.42
C THR A 3 -23.40 4.75 15.05
N GLU A 4 -23.47 5.89 14.35
CA GLU A 4 -22.84 6.08 13.04
C GLU A 4 -21.32 6.16 13.17
N LEU A 5 -20.82 6.81 14.22
CA LEU A 5 -19.38 6.86 14.52
C LEU A 5 -18.83 5.47 14.81
N ILE A 6 -19.56 4.68 15.62
CA ILE A 6 -19.18 3.29 15.92
C ILE A 6 -19.15 2.45 14.64
N GLY A 7 -20.15 2.62 13.77
CA GLY A 7 -20.21 1.92 12.47
C GLY A 7 -19.03 2.26 11.55
N LEU A 8 -18.71 3.56 11.41
CA LEU A 8 -17.55 4.03 10.63
C LEU A 8 -16.23 3.49 11.19
N PHE A 9 -16.06 3.51 12.51
CA PHE A 9 -14.85 3.03 13.16
C PHE A 9 -14.67 1.52 12.98
N ALA A 10 -15.75 0.75 13.12
CA ALA A 10 -15.73 -0.69 12.87
C ALA A 10 -15.37 -1.02 11.41
N LEU A 11 -15.89 -0.24 10.44
CA LEU A 11 -15.56 -0.39 9.03
C LEU A 11 -14.10 -0.10 8.73
N LEU A 12 -13.55 1.00 9.26
CA LEU A 12 -12.15 1.36 9.10
C LEU A 12 -11.22 0.30 9.69
N ILE A 13 -11.52 -0.19 10.90
CA ILE A 13 -10.77 -1.29 11.51
C ILE A 13 -10.89 -2.57 10.68
N GLY A 14 -12.09 -2.88 10.18
CA GLY A 14 -12.30 -4.06 9.32
C GLY A 14 -11.46 -4.02 8.04
N LEU A 15 -11.47 -2.88 7.33
CA LEU A 15 -10.68 -2.69 6.12
C LEU A 15 -9.18 -2.79 6.39
N GLU A 16 -8.72 -2.16 7.48
CA GLU A 16 -7.32 -2.21 7.92
C GLU A 16 -6.88 -3.64 8.25
N LEU A 17 -7.75 -4.43 8.90
CA LEU A 17 -7.47 -5.83 9.20
C LEU A 17 -7.39 -6.69 7.92
N ILE A 18 -8.32 -6.53 6.99
CA ILE A 18 -8.32 -7.31 5.73
C ILE A 18 -7.06 -7.00 4.90
N LEU A 19 -6.73 -5.71 4.75
CA LEU A 19 -5.54 -5.24 4.05
C LEU A 19 -4.24 -5.64 4.78
N GLY A 20 -4.25 -5.68 6.11
CA GLY A 20 -3.12 -6.09 6.93
C GLY A 20 -2.86 -7.60 6.92
N VAL A 21 -3.93 -8.40 6.92
CA VAL A 21 -3.85 -9.87 6.96
C VAL A 21 -3.24 -10.44 5.69
N ASP A 22 -3.54 -9.88 4.52
CA ASP A 22 -3.04 -10.38 3.24
C ASP A 22 -1.49 -10.41 3.20
N ASN A 23 -0.85 -9.32 3.64
CA ASN A 23 0.60 -9.21 3.68
C ASN A 23 1.28 -10.12 4.72
N VAL A 24 0.65 -10.33 5.88
CA VAL A 24 1.16 -11.27 6.90
C VAL A 24 0.99 -12.72 6.44
N LEU A 25 -0.12 -13.03 5.76
CA LEU A 25 -0.42 -14.36 5.22
C LEU A 25 0.63 -14.76 4.17
N VAL A 26 1.03 -13.86 3.27
CA VAL A 26 2.10 -14.11 2.29
C VAL A 26 3.41 -14.47 2.99
N ILE A 27 3.81 -13.71 4.02
CA ILE A 27 5.02 -14.02 4.79
C ILE A 27 4.89 -15.37 5.49
N ALA A 28 3.75 -15.66 6.11
CA ALA A 28 3.52 -16.94 6.78
C ALA A 28 3.62 -18.12 5.81
N ILE A 29 3.05 -17.99 4.61
CA ILE A 29 3.11 -19.01 3.55
C ILE A 29 4.56 -19.20 3.06
N LEU A 30 5.29 -18.11 2.83
CA LEU A 30 6.69 -18.18 2.37
C LEU A 30 7.61 -18.79 3.44
N VAL A 31 7.45 -18.39 4.71
CA VAL A 31 8.26 -18.91 5.81
C VAL A 31 7.92 -20.36 6.13
N ALA A 32 6.67 -20.80 5.93
CA ALA A 32 6.30 -22.21 6.11
C ALA A 32 7.10 -23.17 5.20
N ARG A 33 7.62 -22.67 4.06
CA ARG A 33 8.46 -23.43 3.13
C ARG A 33 9.93 -23.53 3.55
N LEU A 34 10.35 -22.82 4.60
CA LEU A 34 11.73 -22.84 5.10
C LEU A 34 11.98 -23.96 6.13
N PRO A 35 13.23 -24.45 6.27
CA PRO A 35 13.64 -25.38 7.31
C PRO A 35 13.34 -24.83 8.72
N GLU A 36 12.93 -25.68 9.66
CA GLU A 36 12.42 -25.27 10.97
C GLU A 36 13.36 -24.36 11.76
N GLU A 37 14.67 -24.63 11.67
CA GLU A 37 15.73 -23.86 12.33
C GLU A 37 15.78 -22.39 11.87
N SER A 38 15.35 -22.10 10.65
CA SER A 38 15.38 -20.76 10.07
C SER A 38 14.04 -20.01 10.13
N ARG A 39 12.94 -20.70 10.48
CA ARG A 39 11.57 -20.12 10.44
C ARG A 39 11.35 -19.00 11.44
N SER A 40 12.01 -19.03 12.60
CA SER A 40 11.88 -17.98 13.62
C SER A 40 12.51 -16.67 13.13
N MET A 41 13.75 -16.75 12.66
CA MET A 41 14.50 -15.61 12.11
C MET A 41 13.83 -15.06 10.85
N ALA A 42 13.41 -15.93 9.93
CA ALA A 42 12.75 -15.53 8.69
C ALA A 42 11.39 -14.85 8.94
N ARG A 43 10.63 -15.27 9.96
CA ARG A 43 9.40 -14.56 10.37
C ARG A 43 9.70 -13.16 10.88
N LEU A 44 10.71 -13.01 11.73
CA LEU A 44 11.07 -11.72 12.32
C LEU A 44 11.52 -10.72 11.24
N ILE A 45 12.40 -11.17 10.34
CA ILE A 45 12.89 -10.37 9.21
C ILE A 45 11.74 -10.08 8.24
N GLY A 46 10.91 -11.07 7.92
CA GLY A 46 9.75 -10.92 7.04
C GLY A 46 8.74 -9.90 7.58
N LEU A 47 8.36 -10.01 8.86
CA LEU A 47 7.47 -9.05 9.53
C LEU A 47 8.08 -7.65 9.58
N GLY A 48 9.36 -7.53 9.90
CA GLY A 48 10.08 -6.25 9.89
C GLY A 48 10.08 -5.62 8.49
N PHE A 49 10.38 -6.40 7.45
CA PHE A 49 10.34 -5.94 6.07
C PHE A 49 8.93 -5.55 5.64
N ALA A 50 7.89 -6.31 6.00
CA ALA A 50 6.50 -5.96 5.69
C ALA A 50 6.08 -4.63 6.32
N LEU A 51 6.46 -4.38 7.57
CA LEU A 51 6.19 -3.10 8.22
C LEU A 51 6.89 -1.94 7.50
N VAL A 52 8.15 -2.12 7.10
CA VAL A 52 8.91 -1.11 6.34
C VAL A 52 8.27 -0.87 4.98
N ALA A 53 7.95 -1.93 4.24
CA ALA A 53 7.28 -1.83 2.93
C ALA A 53 5.91 -1.14 3.04
N ARG A 54 5.16 -1.43 4.11
CA ARG A 54 3.89 -0.77 4.42
C ARG A 54 4.06 0.74 4.62
N ILE A 55 5.00 1.14 5.46
CA ILE A 55 5.28 2.55 5.73
C ILE A 55 5.76 3.25 4.45
N ALA A 56 6.63 2.60 3.67
CA ALA A 56 7.13 3.13 2.41
C ALA A 56 6.01 3.31 1.37
N MET A 57 5.11 2.34 1.23
CA MET A 57 3.95 2.46 0.36
C MET A 57 2.99 3.56 0.81
N ILE A 58 2.72 3.69 2.11
CA ILE A 58 1.85 4.76 2.64
C ILE A 58 2.46 6.13 2.36
N ILE A 59 3.74 6.34 2.70
CA ILE A 59 4.43 7.62 2.46
C ILE A 59 4.53 7.90 0.95
N GLY A 60 4.83 6.89 0.14
CA GLY A 60 4.86 7.00 -1.32
C GLY A 60 3.51 7.42 -1.88
N GLY A 61 2.43 6.77 -1.45
CA GLY A 61 1.05 7.11 -1.83
C GLY A 61 0.67 8.53 -1.42
N LEU A 62 1.02 8.96 -0.19
CA LEU A 62 0.80 10.32 0.27
C LEU A 62 1.55 11.34 -0.60
N LYS A 63 2.83 11.09 -0.92
CA LYS A 63 3.60 11.95 -1.84
C LYS A 63 3.02 11.98 -3.25
N LEU A 64 2.50 10.87 -3.77
CA LEU A 64 1.82 10.83 -5.07
C LEU A 64 0.57 11.72 -5.09
N ILE A 65 -0.13 11.85 -3.97
CA ILE A 65 -1.29 12.75 -3.85
C ILE A 65 -0.84 14.22 -3.82
N GLU A 66 0.27 14.51 -3.14
CA GLU A 66 0.87 15.85 -3.04
C GLU A 66 1.51 16.33 -4.36
N LEU A 67 2.02 15.42 -5.20
CA LEU A 67 2.57 15.71 -6.54
C LEU A 67 1.50 16.09 -7.60
N LYS A 68 0.36 16.61 -7.13
CA LYS A 68 -0.73 17.16 -7.95
C LYS A 68 -0.33 18.45 -8.67
N ASP A 69 0.72 19.13 -8.23
CA ASP A 69 1.24 20.29 -8.94
C ASP A 69 1.98 19.84 -10.21
N SER A 70 1.58 20.44 -11.33
CA SER A 70 2.07 20.13 -12.67
C SER A 70 3.60 20.08 -12.69
N VAL A 71 4.17 18.88 -12.87
CA VAL A 71 5.63 18.68 -12.97
C VAL A 71 6.19 19.35 -14.24
N TRP A 72 5.31 19.73 -15.17
CA TRP A 72 5.66 20.34 -16.45
C TRP A 72 4.73 21.51 -16.78
N SER A 73 5.11 22.73 -16.40
CA SER A 73 4.39 23.97 -16.73
C SER A 73 4.75 24.55 -18.11
N ASN A 74 5.68 23.92 -18.86
CA ASN A 74 6.23 24.48 -20.11
C ASN A 74 5.63 23.88 -21.40
N GLY A 75 4.45 23.26 -21.32
CA GLY A 75 3.73 22.67 -22.46
C GLY A 75 2.35 23.32 -22.67
N PRO A 76 1.69 23.09 -23.82
CA PRO A 76 0.32 23.58 -24.07
C PRO A 76 -0.65 23.16 -22.96
N ASP A 77 -1.64 24.00 -22.62
CA ASP A 77 -2.61 23.79 -21.52
C ASP A 77 -3.38 22.45 -21.55
N TRP A 78 -3.36 21.73 -22.70
CA TRP A 78 -4.02 20.45 -22.88
C TRP A 78 -3.14 19.22 -22.54
N PHE A 79 -1.86 19.39 -22.19
CA PHE A 79 -0.92 18.29 -21.92
C PHE A 79 -0.10 18.48 -20.63
N THR A 80 -0.77 18.84 -19.53
CA THR A 80 -0.17 18.75 -18.19
C THR A 80 -0.17 17.29 -17.73
N PHE A 81 0.99 16.65 -17.77
CA PHE A 81 1.16 15.26 -17.37
C PHE A 81 1.59 15.21 -15.90
N SER A 82 0.70 14.75 -15.00
CA SER A 82 1.05 14.57 -13.59
C SER A 82 1.62 13.17 -13.35
N ILE A 83 2.50 13.04 -12.36
CA ILE A 83 2.97 11.75 -11.84
C ILE A 83 1.78 10.85 -11.42
N ARG A 84 0.67 11.46 -11.00
CA ARG A 84 -0.60 10.77 -10.76
C ARG A 84 -1.12 10.05 -12.00
N ASP A 85 -1.09 10.69 -13.16
CA ASP A 85 -1.65 10.14 -14.40
C ASP A 85 -0.82 8.95 -14.88
N LEU A 86 0.50 9.02 -14.71
CA LEU A 86 1.40 7.90 -14.94
C LEU A 86 1.10 6.71 -14.00
N ALA A 87 0.86 6.99 -12.71
CA ALA A 87 0.49 5.97 -11.74
C ALA A 87 -0.89 5.33 -12.04
N LEU A 88 -1.87 6.13 -12.47
CA LEU A 88 -3.20 5.65 -12.88
C LEU A 88 -3.13 4.78 -14.15
N MET A 89 -2.32 5.16 -15.13
CA MET A 89 -2.11 4.33 -16.32
C MET A 89 -1.40 3.02 -15.99
N ALA A 90 -0.37 3.05 -15.15
CA ALA A 90 0.32 1.84 -14.70
C ALA A 90 -0.63 0.91 -13.90
N GLY A 91 -1.44 1.47 -13.00
CA GLY A 91 -2.45 0.72 -12.25
C GLY A 91 -3.58 0.16 -13.13
N GLY A 92 -4.03 0.92 -14.14
CA GLY A 92 -5.03 0.47 -15.10
C GLY A 92 -4.52 -0.68 -15.99
N LEU A 93 -3.24 -0.64 -16.39
CA LEU A 93 -2.58 -1.73 -17.11
C LEU A 93 -2.39 -2.99 -16.27
N PHE A 94 -2.25 -2.88 -14.95
CA PHE A 94 -2.16 -4.06 -14.06
C PHE A 94 -3.47 -4.85 -13.94
N LEU A 95 -4.62 -4.19 -14.18
CA LEU A 95 -5.94 -4.82 -14.07
C LEU A 95 -6.36 -5.62 -15.32
N ILE A 96 -5.59 -5.55 -16.40
CA ILE A 96 -5.83 -6.25 -17.69
C ILE A 96 -4.75 -7.32 -17.85
#